data_AF-L7UBD8-F1
#
_entry.id   AF-L7UBD8-F1
#
_cell.length_a   1.000
_cell.length_b   1.000
_cell.length_c   1.000
_cell.angle_alpha   90.00
_cell.angle_beta   90.00
_cell.angle_gamma   90.00
#
_symmetry.space_group_name_H-M   'P 1'
#
loop_
_entity.id
_entity.type
_entity.pdbx_description
1 polymer ?
#
loop_
_entity_poly.entity_id
_entity_poly.type
_entity_poly.pdbx_seq_one_letter_code
_entity_poly.pdbx_strand_id
1 'polypeptide(L)'
;MAKAPDMTERGRRAAGLARFFRQQPDRIAALWRRMRLTGHETETLQAPMSQLDGLVEPFIRELGLSLEGDETSPWSRTRAVLRLSPERGARALHEEFSALRRCLVDAAEVLGGGDWEKERINRAVDEAVDSAVALLQRLRDSRLEGPRVPFGGLVVEYFERPSSVRHVPPGTRDGRTAMH
;
A
#
# COMPACT_ATOMS: atom_id res chain seq x y z
N MET A 1 -33.83 5.31 -26.83
CA MET A 1 -33.97 4.07 -26.04
C MET A 1 -32.58 3.62 -25.60
N ALA A 2 -32.17 3.98 -24.39
CA ALA A 2 -30.90 3.49 -23.83
C ALA A 2 -31.07 2.02 -23.45
N LYS A 3 -30.33 1.13 -24.13
CA LYS A 3 -30.31 -0.30 -23.84
C LYS A 3 -29.78 -0.45 -22.42
N ALA A 4 -30.59 -1.01 -21.52
CA ALA A 4 -30.15 -1.31 -20.16
C ALA A 4 -28.84 -2.11 -20.25
N PRO A 5 -27.75 -1.68 -19.58
CA PRO A 5 -26.53 -2.46 -19.54
C PRO A 5 -26.89 -3.84 -18.98
N ASP A 6 -26.58 -4.85 -19.78
CA ASP A 6 -26.97 -6.24 -19.55
C ASP A 6 -26.39 -6.69 -18.20
N MET A 7 -27.26 -7.02 -17.23
CA MET A 7 -26.84 -7.39 -15.86
C MET A 7 -25.79 -8.53 -15.87
N THR A 8 -25.86 -9.37 -16.90
CA THR A 8 -24.91 -10.44 -17.22
C THR A 8 -23.51 -9.95 -17.57
N GLU A 9 -23.37 -8.81 -18.25
CA GLU A 9 -22.06 -8.24 -18.59
C GLU A 9 -21.39 -7.62 -17.36
N ARG A 10 -22.16 -6.92 -16.52
CA ARG A 10 -21.67 -6.35 -15.26
C ARG A 10 -21.17 -7.46 -14.31
N GLY A 11 -21.94 -8.55 -14.17
CA GLY A 11 -21.52 -9.70 -13.36
C GLY A 11 -20.24 -10.38 -13.86
N ARG A 12 -20.06 -10.49 -15.20
CA ARG A 12 -18.83 -11.03 -15.78
C ARG A 12 -17.61 -10.15 -15.52
N ARG A 13 -17.76 -8.82 -15.60
CA ARG A 13 -16.67 -7.87 -15.32
C ARG A 13 -16.29 -7.88 -13.85
N ALA A 14 -17.28 -7.91 -12.95
CA ALA A 14 -17.05 -8.03 -11.50
C ALA A 14 -16.29 -9.32 -11.16
N ALA A 15 -16.73 -10.47 -11.69
CA ALA A 15 -16.02 -11.74 -11.53
C ALA A 15 -14.60 -11.71 -12.14
N GLY A 16 -14.44 -11.03 -13.28
CA GLY A 16 -13.15 -10.81 -13.93
C GLY A 16 -12.17 -10.02 -13.06
N LEU A 17 -12.64 -8.91 -12.46
CA LEU A 17 -11.89 -8.08 -11.52
C LEU A 17 -11.44 -8.90 -10.30
N ALA A 18 -12.38 -9.58 -9.65
CA ALA A 18 -12.12 -10.33 -8.44
C ALA A 18 -11.08 -11.44 -8.69
N ARG A 19 -11.23 -12.17 -9.82
CA ARG A 19 -10.26 -13.16 -10.27
C ARG A 19 -8.89 -12.54 -10.55
N PHE A 20 -8.83 -11.36 -11.18
CA PHE A 20 -7.58 -10.69 -11.47
C PHE A 20 -6.84 -10.29 -10.18
N PHE A 21 -7.53 -9.73 -9.19
CA PHE A 21 -6.96 -9.40 -7.88
C PHE A 21 -6.41 -10.63 -7.16
N ARG A 22 -7.07 -11.79 -7.29
CA ARG A 22 -6.59 -13.05 -6.69
C ARG A 22 -5.40 -13.67 -7.41
N GLN A 23 -5.41 -13.63 -8.74
CA GLN A 23 -4.44 -14.35 -9.57
C GLN A 23 -3.20 -13.54 -9.90
N GLN A 24 -3.32 -12.21 -10.01
CA GLN A 24 -2.24 -11.30 -10.38
C GLN A 24 -2.09 -10.12 -9.39
N PRO A 25 -2.10 -10.35 -8.06
CA PRO A 25 -1.96 -9.26 -7.08
C PRO A 25 -0.59 -8.57 -7.16
N ASP A 26 0.45 -9.31 -7.61
CA ASP A 26 1.81 -8.83 -7.83
C ASP A 26 1.85 -7.68 -8.86
N ARG A 27 1.04 -7.77 -9.92
CA ARG A 27 0.99 -6.73 -10.96
C ARG A 27 0.42 -5.42 -10.46
N ILE A 28 -0.61 -5.50 -9.63
CA ILE A 28 -1.22 -4.32 -9.00
C ILE A 28 -0.26 -3.74 -7.95
N ALA A 29 0.36 -4.60 -7.13
CA ALA A 29 1.37 -4.16 -6.18
C ALA A 29 2.56 -3.47 -6.88
N ALA A 30 3.02 -4.00 -8.01
CA ALA A 30 4.06 -3.37 -8.82
C ALA A 30 3.61 -2.03 -9.44
N LEU A 31 2.35 -1.90 -9.85
CA LEU A 31 1.79 -0.61 -10.29
C LEU A 31 1.80 0.41 -9.15
N TRP A 32 1.32 0.04 -7.97
CA TRP A 32 1.32 0.92 -6.79
C TRP A 32 2.73 1.36 -6.39
N ARG A 33 3.72 0.44 -6.38
CA ARG A 33 5.12 0.78 -6.11
C ARG A 33 5.65 1.82 -7.11
N ARG A 34 5.35 1.66 -8.40
CA ARG A 34 5.77 2.61 -9.44
C ARG A 34 5.13 3.98 -9.25
N MET A 35 3.83 4.05 -8.95
CA MET A 35 3.11 5.31 -8.71
C MET A 35 3.73 6.11 -7.56
N ARG A 36 4.19 5.41 -6.52
CA ARG A 36 4.89 6.05 -5.40
C ARG A 36 6.26 6.60 -5.77
N LEU A 37 7.03 5.87 -6.56
CA LEU A 37 8.36 6.32 -6.99
C LEU A 37 8.27 7.55 -7.89
N THR A 38 7.29 7.60 -8.80
CA THR A 38 7.05 8.79 -9.65
C THR A 38 6.59 10.00 -8.85
N GLY A 39 5.98 9.80 -7.67
CA GLY A 39 5.61 10.90 -6.77
C GLY A 39 6.78 11.46 -5.93
N HIS A 40 7.94 10.81 -5.96
CA HIS A 40 9.13 11.17 -5.17
C HIS A 40 10.32 11.59 -6.05
N GLU A 41 10.10 11.92 -7.32
CA GLU A 41 11.15 12.30 -8.28
C GLU A 41 11.99 13.53 -7.88
N THR A 42 11.60 14.28 -6.85
CA THR A 42 12.28 15.53 -6.51
C THR A 42 13.38 15.45 -5.45
N GLU A 43 13.40 14.50 -4.51
CA GLU A 43 14.39 14.55 -3.42
C GLU A 43 14.74 13.17 -2.84
N THR A 44 16.04 12.84 -2.90
CA THR A 44 16.79 11.73 -2.25
C THR A 44 17.03 10.44 -3.03
N LEU A 45 18.31 10.00 -2.99
CA LEU A 45 18.89 8.84 -3.68
C LEU A 45 18.42 7.47 -3.15
N GLN A 46 17.56 7.43 -2.13
CA GLN A 46 16.92 6.22 -1.62
C GLN A 46 15.59 6.62 -1.00
N ALA A 47 14.48 6.44 -1.72
CA ALA A 47 13.16 6.59 -1.13
C ALA A 47 13.03 5.62 0.07
N PRO A 48 12.56 6.09 1.24
CA PRO A 48 12.42 5.23 2.39
C PRO A 48 11.54 4.03 2.05
N MET A 49 11.92 2.84 2.55
CA MET A 49 11.14 1.64 2.34
C MET A 49 9.70 1.87 2.79
N SER A 50 8.75 1.39 1.99
CA SER A 50 7.34 1.51 2.34
C SER A 50 7.00 0.69 3.57
N GLN A 51 6.14 1.27 4.42
CA GLN A 51 5.54 0.55 5.54
C GLN A 51 4.58 -0.57 5.09
N LEU A 52 3.98 -0.43 3.90
CA LEU A 52 3.03 -1.38 3.32
C LEU A 52 3.68 -2.39 2.34
N ASP A 53 4.97 -2.30 2.02
CA ASP A 53 5.58 -3.04 0.89
C ASP A 53 5.38 -4.57 0.95
N GLY A 54 5.51 -5.16 2.14
CA GLY A 54 5.30 -6.59 2.38
C GLY A 54 3.84 -6.98 2.58
N LEU A 55 2.93 -6.01 2.66
CA LEU A 55 1.51 -6.17 2.95
C LEU A 55 0.65 -6.06 1.68
N VAL A 56 1.02 -5.18 0.75
CA VAL A 56 0.14 -4.79 -0.37
C VAL A 56 -0.31 -5.99 -1.21
N GLU A 57 0.62 -6.85 -1.63
CA GLU A 57 0.26 -8.01 -2.46
C GLU A 57 -0.67 -9.00 -1.73
N PRO A 58 -0.34 -9.48 -0.51
CA PRO A 58 -1.26 -10.31 0.28
C PRO A 58 -2.63 -9.67 0.49
N PHE A 59 -2.69 -8.37 0.79
CA PHE A 59 -3.94 -7.66 1.01
C PHE A 59 -4.81 -7.61 -0.26
N ILE A 60 -4.20 -7.35 -1.42
CA ILE A 60 -4.90 -7.34 -2.72
C ILE A 60 -5.49 -8.72 -3.04
N ARG A 61 -4.74 -9.79 -2.72
CA ARG A 61 -5.21 -11.17 -2.89
C ARG A 61 -6.47 -11.45 -2.07
N GLU A 62 -6.47 -11.07 -0.79
CA GLU A 62 -7.62 -11.23 0.11
C GLU A 62 -8.80 -10.32 -0.29
N LEU A 63 -8.50 -9.13 -0.80
CA LEU A 63 -9.51 -8.23 -1.35
C LEU A 63 -10.21 -8.85 -2.56
N GLY A 64 -9.46 -9.57 -3.41
CA GLY A 64 -10.03 -10.33 -4.52
C GLY A 64 -11.04 -11.39 -4.06
N LEU A 65 -10.78 -12.10 -2.96
CA LEU A 65 -11.77 -13.03 -2.36
C LEU A 65 -13.01 -12.28 -1.87
N SER A 66 -12.83 -11.11 -1.26
CA SER A 66 -13.97 -10.31 -0.81
C SER A 66 -14.82 -9.81 -1.98
N LEU A 67 -14.21 -9.45 -3.11
CA LEU A 67 -14.91 -9.07 -4.34
C LEU A 67 -15.67 -10.25 -4.98
N GLU A 68 -15.29 -11.50 -4.71
CA GLU A 68 -16.05 -12.69 -5.10
C GLU A 68 -17.27 -12.97 -4.18
N GLY A 69 -17.47 -12.14 -3.15
CA GLY A 69 -18.60 -12.27 -2.22
C GLY A 69 -18.21 -12.82 -0.85
N ASP A 70 -16.93 -13.07 -0.58
CA ASP A 70 -16.51 -13.42 0.77
C ASP A 70 -16.70 -12.23 1.73
N GLU A 71 -17.51 -12.44 2.76
CA GLU A 71 -17.87 -11.40 3.74
C GLU A 71 -16.82 -11.20 4.82
N THR A 72 -15.81 -12.09 4.90
CA THR A 72 -14.72 -11.93 5.84
C THR A 72 -13.80 -10.77 5.46
N SER A 73 -13.38 -10.01 6.45
CA SER A 73 -12.48 -8.86 6.28
C SER A 73 -11.20 -9.28 5.53
N PRO A 74 -10.82 -8.58 4.44
CA PRO A 74 -9.52 -8.79 3.80
C PRO A 74 -8.37 -8.53 4.78
N TRP A 75 -8.50 -7.53 5.64
CA TRP A 75 -7.49 -7.13 6.60
C TRP A 75 -7.18 -8.25 7.62
N SER A 76 -8.21 -8.88 8.17
CA SER A 76 -8.06 -9.95 9.16
C SER A 76 -7.52 -11.26 8.59
N ARG A 77 -7.64 -11.47 7.27
CA ARG A 77 -7.08 -12.63 6.58
C ARG A 77 -5.68 -12.42 6.07
N THR A 78 -5.26 -11.16 5.92
CA THR A 78 -3.99 -10.83 5.30
C THR A 78 -2.81 -11.36 6.14
N ARG A 79 -2.17 -12.43 5.67
CA ARG A 79 -1.00 -13.04 6.31
C ARG A 79 0.28 -12.41 5.78
N ALA A 80 0.66 -11.28 6.37
CA ALA A 80 1.82 -10.51 5.95
C ALA A 80 2.55 -9.86 7.14
N VAL A 81 3.61 -9.11 6.86
CA VAL A 81 4.30 -8.28 7.86
C VAL A 81 3.90 -6.83 7.64
N LEU A 82 3.18 -6.25 8.60
CA LEU A 82 2.90 -4.82 8.67
C LEU A 82 4.01 -4.12 9.45
N ARG A 83 4.71 -3.21 8.79
CA ARG A 83 5.80 -2.41 9.38
C ARG A 83 5.26 -1.06 9.81
N LEU A 84 5.37 -0.75 11.11
CA LEU A 84 4.89 0.50 11.67
C LEU A 84 6.07 1.30 12.22
N SER A 85 6.25 2.53 11.75
CA SER A 85 7.26 3.45 12.27
C SER A 85 6.57 4.53 13.13
N PRO A 86 6.77 4.51 14.47
CA PRO A 86 6.28 5.56 15.35
C PRO A 86 6.82 6.94 14.98
N GLU A 87 8.05 7.00 14.46
CA GLU A 87 8.72 8.23 14.03
C GLU A 87 8.02 8.89 12.85
N ARG A 88 7.63 8.10 11.83
CA ARG A 88 6.87 8.60 10.67
C ARG A 88 5.42 8.92 11.00
N GLY A 89 4.86 8.24 12.01
CA GLY A 89 3.54 8.52 12.55
C GLY A 89 2.38 8.14 11.61
N ALA A 90 1.16 8.47 12.03
CA ALA A 90 -0.07 8.09 11.31
C ALA A 90 -0.20 8.79 9.96
N ARG A 91 0.34 10.00 9.81
CA ARG A 91 0.29 10.76 8.55
C ARG A 91 0.93 9.98 7.40
N ALA A 92 2.12 9.43 7.61
CA ALA A 92 2.80 8.63 6.59
C ALA A 92 1.98 7.38 6.20
N LEU A 93 1.35 6.71 7.17
CA LEU A 93 0.44 5.59 6.89
C LEU A 93 -0.74 6.03 6.02
N HIS A 94 -1.40 7.14 6.35
CA HIS A 94 -2.51 7.67 5.56
C HIS A 94 -2.08 7.97 4.12
N GLU A 95 -0.91 8.54 3.91
CA GLU A 95 -0.38 8.82 2.57
C GLU A 95 -0.15 7.52 1.78
N GLU A 96 0.46 6.50 2.39
CA GLU A 96 0.69 5.20 1.73
C GLU A 96 -0.61 4.46 1.38
N PHE A 97 -1.59 4.45 2.29
CA PHE A 97 -2.90 3.86 2.05
C PHE A 97 -3.75 4.67 1.05
N SER A 98 -3.61 5.99 1.02
CA SER A 98 -4.28 6.83 0.01
C SER A 98 -3.76 6.53 -1.39
N ALA A 99 -2.45 6.35 -1.54
CA ALA A 99 -1.85 5.90 -2.79
C ALA A 99 -2.34 4.49 -3.19
N LEU A 100 -2.45 3.58 -2.21
CA LEU A 100 -3.00 2.24 -2.44
C LEU A 100 -4.46 2.30 -2.88
N ARG A 101 -5.31 3.07 -2.20
CA ARG A 101 -6.73 3.27 -2.56
C ARG A 101 -6.86 3.72 -4.01
N ARG A 102 -6.12 4.76 -4.38
CA ARG A 102 -6.15 5.30 -5.75
C ARG A 102 -5.75 4.22 -6.76
N CYS A 103 -4.64 3.51 -6.52
CA CYS A 103 -4.19 2.44 -7.41
C CYS A 103 -5.25 1.33 -7.58
N LEU A 104 -5.93 0.93 -6.49
CA LEU A 104 -6.93 -0.14 -6.54
C LEU A 104 -8.21 0.29 -7.24
N VAL A 105 -8.69 1.52 -7.00
CA VAL A 105 -9.87 2.08 -7.66
C VAL A 105 -9.59 2.28 -9.15
N ASP A 106 -8.42 2.80 -9.51
CA ASP A 106 -8.00 2.97 -10.91
C ASP A 106 -7.91 1.60 -11.61
N ALA A 107 -7.33 0.59 -10.96
CA ALA A 107 -7.28 -0.78 -11.48
C ALA A 107 -8.67 -1.39 -11.66
N ALA A 108 -9.58 -1.16 -10.70
CA ALA A 108 -10.96 -1.62 -10.81
C ALA A 108 -11.68 -0.97 -12.00
N GLU A 109 -11.47 0.33 -12.23
CA GLU A 109 -12.05 1.05 -13.36
C GLU A 109 -11.55 0.50 -14.71
N VAL A 110 -10.23 0.31 -14.85
CA VAL A 110 -9.62 -0.26 -16.07
C VAL A 110 -10.14 -1.67 -16.36
N LEU A 111 -10.39 -2.47 -15.33
CA LEU A 111 -10.92 -3.83 -15.45
C LEU A 111 -12.45 -3.88 -15.58
N GLY A 112 -13.12 -2.72 -15.61
CA GLY A 112 -14.57 -2.62 -15.81
C GLY A 112 -15.42 -2.88 -14.56
N GLY A 113 -14.84 -2.75 -13.37
CA GLY A 113 -15.55 -2.74 -12.09
C GLY A 113 -16.45 -1.51 -11.93
N GLY A 114 -17.63 -1.71 -11.35
CA GLY A 114 -18.61 -0.66 -11.11
C GLY A 114 -18.53 -0.09 -9.69
N ASP A 115 -19.56 0.67 -9.33
CA ASP A 115 -19.61 1.38 -8.04
C ASP A 115 -19.56 0.45 -6.84
N TRP A 116 -20.19 -0.73 -6.94
CA TRP A 116 -20.20 -1.72 -5.86
C TRP A 116 -18.78 -2.24 -5.56
N GLU A 117 -18.01 -2.58 -6.60
CA GLU A 117 -16.63 -3.04 -6.44
C GLU A 117 -15.76 -1.92 -5.86
N LYS A 118 -15.90 -0.69 -6.37
CA LYS A 118 -15.18 0.49 -5.86
C LYS A 118 -15.52 0.78 -4.39
N GLU A 119 -16.79 0.67 -4.00
CA GLU A 119 -17.23 0.82 -2.61
C GLU A 119 -16.64 -0.26 -1.70
N ARG A 120 -16.59 -1.51 -2.17
CA ARG A 120 -16.00 -2.62 -1.40
C ARG A 120 -14.49 -2.43 -1.22
N ILE A 121 -13.78 -1.97 -2.26
CA ILE A 121 -12.36 -1.58 -2.19
C ILE A 121 -12.17 -0.45 -1.16
N ASN A 122 -12.97 0.61 -1.24
CA ASN A 122 -12.87 1.75 -0.34
C ASN A 122 -13.05 1.32 1.13
N ARG A 123 -14.11 0.56 1.44
CA ARG A 123 -14.37 0.04 2.79
C ARG A 123 -13.24 -0.82 3.32
N ALA A 124 -12.70 -1.72 2.49
CA ALA A 124 -11.57 -2.55 2.90
C ALA A 124 -10.32 -1.73 3.21
N VAL A 125 -10.06 -0.67 2.44
CA VAL A 125 -8.92 0.23 2.70
C VAL A 125 -9.16 1.11 3.93
N ASP A 126 -10.37 1.63 4.13
CA ASP A 126 -10.72 2.40 5.33
C ASP A 126 -10.52 1.56 6.61
N GLU A 127 -11.01 0.32 6.61
CA GLU A 127 -10.82 -0.64 7.71
C GLU A 127 -9.33 -0.92 7.98
N ALA A 128 -8.53 -1.11 6.92
CA ALA A 128 -7.10 -1.34 7.02
C ALA A 128 -6.36 -0.13 7.61
N VAL A 129 -6.72 1.09 7.18
CA VAL A 129 -6.17 2.35 7.69
C VAL A 129 -6.47 2.50 9.17
N ASP A 130 -7.74 2.40 9.56
CA ASP A 130 -8.17 2.58 10.94
C ASP A 130 -7.48 1.57 11.87
N SER A 131 -7.39 0.32 11.42
CA SER A 131 -6.74 -0.74 12.17
C SER A 131 -5.23 -0.55 12.28
N ALA A 132 -4.55 -0.15 11.21
CA ALA A 132 -3.13 0.13 11.22
C ALA A 132 -2.78 1.34 12.11
N VAL A 133 -3.63 2.39 12.11
CA VAL A 133 -3.46 3.57 12.97
C VAL A 133 -3.67 3.21 14.44
N ALA A 134 -4.69 2.43 14.76
CA ALA A 134 -4.91 1.95 16.14
C ALA A 134 -3.73 1.10 16.63
N LEU A 135 -3.18 0.21 15.78
CA LEU A 135 -1.97 -0.55 16.10
C LEU A 135 -0.76 0.36 16.34
N LEU A 136 -0.56 1.38 15.49
CA LEU A 136 0.53 2.35 15.65
C LEU A 136 0.40 3.13 16.97
N GLN A 137 -0.80 3.58 17.30
CA GLN A 137 -1.08 4.27 18.56
C GLN A 137 -0.77 3.36 19.75
N ARG A 138 -1.18 2.10 19.69
CA ARG A 138 -0.93 1.12 20.76
C ARG A 138 0.55 0.74 20.92
N LEU A 139 1.34 0.78 19.85
CA LEU A 139 2.81 0.66 19.95
C LEU A 139 3.41 1.81 20.78
N ARG A 140 2.84 3.02 20.70
CA ARG A 140 3.29 4.18 21.49
C ARG A 140 2.75 4.20 22.91
N ASP A 141 1.51 3.76 23.10
CA ASP A 141 0.88 3.62 24.41
C ASP A 141 0.05 2.33 24.48
N SER A 142 0.59 1.35 25.19
CA SER A 142 -0.02 0.03 25.39
C SER A 142 -1.40 0.04 26.05
N ARG A 143 -1.80 1.15 26.70
CA ARG A 143 -3.09 1.31 27.38
C ARG A 143 -4.24 1.66 26.42
N LEU A 144 -3.91 2.12 25.21
CA LEU A 144 -4.91 2.44 24.21
C LEU A 144 -5.60 1.17 23.69
N GLU A 145 -6.88 1.33 23.33
CA GLU A 145 -7.67 0.24 22.75
C GLU A 145 -7.03 -0.26 21.44
N GLY A 146 -7.10 -1.58 21.24
CA GLY A 146 -6.62 -2.20 20.01
C GLY A 146 -7.52 -1.91 18.81
N PRO A 147 -7.11 -2.33 17.60
CA PRO A 147 -7.94 -2.18 16.42
C PRO A 147 -9.24 -2.99 16.57
N ARG A 148 -10.35 -2.45 16.05
CA ARG A 148 -11.65 -3.17 15.98
C ARG A 148 -11.54 -4.43 15.14
N VAL A 149 -10.78 -4.37 14.05
CA VAL A 149 -10.50 -5.50 13.17
C VAL A 149 -9.03 -5.89 13.34
N PRO A 150 -8.73 -7.08 13.88
CA PRO A 150 -7.35 -7.51 14.07
C PRO A 150 -6.69 -7.72 12.71
N PHE A 151 -5.40 -7.38 12.62
CA PHE A 151 -4.60 -7.72 11.45
C PHE A 151 -4.28 -9.22 11.45
N GLY A 152 -4.40 -9.88 10.30
CA GLY A 152 -4.15 -11.33 10.17
C GLY A 152 -2.69 -11.75 10.27
N GLY A 153 -1.75 -10.81 10.19
CA GLY A 153 -0.33 -11.08 10.11
C GLY A 153 0.47 -10.65 11.34
N LEU A 154 1.77 -10.49 11.13
CA LEU A 154 2.70 -9.99 12.14
C LEU A 154 2.81 -8.47 12.04
N VAL A 155 2.69 -7.78 13.17
CA VAL A 155 2.96 -6.35 13.27
C VAL A 155 4.35 -6.17 13.87
N VAL A 156 5.21 -5.40 13.19
CA VAL A 156 6.56 -5.12 13.66
C VAL A 156 6.80 -3.62 13.71
N GLU A 157 7.49 -3.19 14.75
CA GLU A 157 8.04 -1.84 14.79
C GLU A 157 9.20 -1.73 13.81
N TYR A 158 9.21 -0.65 13.03
CA TYR A 158 10.18 -0.40 11.97
C TYR A 158 10.98 0.86 12.26
N PHE A 159 12.29 0.67 12.34
CA PHE A 159 13.28 1.73 12.52
C PHE A 159 14.02 1.94 11.21
N GLU A 160 14.00 3.16 10.69
CA GLU A 160 14.78 3.49 9.50
C GLU A 160 16.27 3.52 9.89
N ARG A 161 17.12 2.85 9.11
CA ARG A 161 18.57 2.99 9.31
C ARG A 161 18.93 4.44 8.95
N PRO A 162 19.63 5.19 9.84
CA PRO A 162 20.14 6.49 9.46
C PRO A 162 21.06 6.28 8.26
N SER A 163 20.66 6.83 7.12
CA SER A 163 21.47 6.83 5.90
C SER A 163 22.79 7.48 6.23
N SER A 164 23.87 6.69 6.27
CA SER A 164 25.19 7.18 6.60
C SER A 164 25.56 8.33 5.66
N VAL A 165 25.72 9.49 6.28
CA VAL A 165 26.35 10.74 5.84
C VAL A 165 27.08 10.62 4.50
N ARG A 166 26.69 11.50 3.57
CA ARG A 166 27.44 11.96 2.38
C ARG A 166 28.94 11.72 2.57
N HIS A 167 29.50 10.75 1.87
CA HIS A 167 30.93 10.57 1.79
C HIS A 167 31.50 11.82 1.11
N VAL A 168 32.04 12.77 1.89
CA VAL A 168 32.91 13.81 1.34
C VAL A 168 34.19 13.07 0.93
N PRO A 169 34.57 13.03 -0.36
CA PRO A 169 35.81 12.40 -0.76
C PRO A 169 36.99 13.23 -0.18
N PRO A 170 37.93 12.62 0.56
CA PRO A 170 39.14 13.31 0.96
C PRO A 170 40.11 13.25 -0.21
N GLY A 171 40.15 14.28 -1.06
CA GLY A 171 41.13 14.23 -2.14
C GLY A 171 41.01 15.28 -3.23
N THR A 172 41.33 16.53 -2.90
CA THR A 172 42.07 17.39 -3.83
C THR A 172 43.16 18.09 -3.02
N ARG A 173 44.20 17.32 -2.70
CA ARG A 173 45.53 17.86 -2.45
C ARG A 173 45.98 18.44 -3.79
N ASP A 174 45.88 19.76 -3.95
CA ASP A 174 46.52 20.47 -5.06
C ASP A 174 48.02 20.23 -4.99
N GLY A 175 48.47 19.36 -5.87
CA GLY A 175 49.86 19.05 -6.09
C GLY A 175 50.05 18.83 -7.58
N ARG A 176 50.37 19.91 -8.30
CA ARG A 176 51.24 19.91 -9.48
C ARG A 176 51.55 21.34 -9.93
N THR A 177 52.76 21.75 -9.58
CA THR A 177 53.74 22.40 -10.47
C THR A 177 53.36 22.42 -11.95
N ALA A 178 53.42 23.60 -12.56
CA ALA A 178 53.87 23.77 -13.93
C ALA A 178 54.76 25.02 -14.01
N MET A 179 56.03 24.79 -14.35
CA MET A 179 56.91 25.79 -14.94
C MET A 179 56.33 26.21 -16.30
N HIS A 180 56.34 27.50 -16.61
CA HIS A 180 57.05 28.12 -17.75
C HIS A 180 56.85 29.63 -17.72
#